data_AF-A0A484ZDU0-F1
#
_entry.id   AF-A0A484ZDU0-F1
#
_cell.length_a   1.000
_cell.length_b   1.000
_cell.length_c   1.000
_cell.angle_alpha   90.00
_cell.angle_beta   90.00
_cell.angle_gamma   90.00
#
_symmetry.space_group_name_H-M   'P 1'
#
loop_
_entity.id
_entity.type
_entity.pdbx_description
1 polymer ?
#
loop_
_entity_poly.entity_id
_entity_poly.type
_entity_poly.pdbx_seq_one_letter_code
_entity_poly.pdbx_strand_id
1 'polypeptide(L)'
;MSYFGRGAKQLSYNYNYGPFSESMFGTVRTLLDKPELVADTWLNLASAIFFFAYPQPPKPSMLQVIDGTWQPNDHDKANGLVPGFGVTTQIINGGVECGGPTEIAQSQNRIKYYKEFANYLKVPVPENEVLGCANMKQFDEGGSGALKIYWEQDWGWSPDTPSGSTYACQLVGYQTPFSAFKAGDYTKCVQKFYKVNIVNDDGTRLMAA
;
A
#
# COMPACT_ATOMS: atom_id res chain seq x y z
N MET A 1 24.60 -3.42 2.13
CA MET A 1 23.27 -3.25 2.75
C MET A 1 22.22 -3.70 1.75
N SER A 2 21.37 -4.67 2.10
CA SER A 2 20.46 -5.34 1.16
C SER A 2 19.05 -5.46 1.73
N TYR A 3 18.05 -5.28 0.88
CA TYR A 3 16.61 -5.30 1.23
C TYR A 3 15.93 -6.60 0.79
N PHE A 4 16.53 -7.75 1.10
CA PHE A 4 15.88 -9.05 0.91
C PHE A 4 14.81 -9.30 1.97
N GLY A 5 14.03 -10.38 1.78
CA GLY A 5 12.92 -10.77 2.66
C GLY A 5 13.34 -10.95 4.11
N ARG A 6 12.73 -10.18 5.02
CA ARG A 6 12.87 -10.35 6.48
C ARG A 6 11.52 -10.30 7.19
N GLY A 7 11.50 -10.84 8.40
CA GLY A 7 10.31 -10.88 9.25
C GLY A 7 9.22 -11.82 8.74
N ALA A 8 8.12 -11.87 9.48
CA ALA A 8 6.99 -12.76 9.23
C ALA A 8 6.36 -12.60 7.83
N LYS A 9 6.36 -11.37 7.28
CA LYS A 9 5.83 -11.08 5.94
C LYS A 9 6.86 -11.29 4.82
N GLN A 10 8.13 -11.52 5.14
CA GLN A 10 9.23 -11.45 4.17
C GLN A 10 9.26 -10.08 3.46
N LEU A 11 9.24 -9.00 4.24
CA LEU A 11 9.32 -7.63 3.73
C LEU A 11 10.58 -7.48 2.89
N SER A 12 10.42 -7.00 1.65
CA SER A 12 11.48 -6.95 0.64
C SER A 12 11.46 -5.59 -0.06
N TYR A 13 12.61 -5.16 -0.58
CA TYR A 13 12.86 -3.90 -1.29
C TYR A 13 12.80 -2.63 -0.44
N ASN A 14 13.68 -1.67 -0.76
CA ASN A 14 13.79 -0.38 -0.08
C ASN A 14 12.46 0.40 -0.05
N TYR A 15 11.67 0.34 -1.12
CA TYR A 15 10.38 1.04 -1.20
C TYR A 15 9.31 0.47 -0.26
N ASN A 16 9.51 -0.71 0.33
CA ASN A 16 8.67 -1.23 1.42
C ASN A 16 9.30 -0.98 2.80
N TYR A 17 10.64 -1.08 2.92
CA TYR A 17 11.34 -0.78 4.18
C TYR A 17 11.21 0.69 4.58
N GLY A 18 11.24 1.61 3.62
CA GLY A 18 11.13 3.05 3.86
C GLY A 18 9.80 3.43 4.53
N PRO A 19 8.64 3.17 3.90
CA PRO A 19 7.33 3.45 4.52
C PRO A 19 7.13 2.70 5.84
N PHE A 20 7.58 1.44 5.94
CA PHE A 20 7.49 0.72 7.20
C PHE A 20 8.31 1.39 8.31
N SER A 21 9.55 1.81 8.00
CA SER A 21 10.40 2.58 8.92
C SER A 21 9.70 3.86 9.34
N GLU A 22 9.09 4.54 8.38
CA GLU A 22 8.44 5.81 8.64
C GLU A 22 7.20 5.66 9.52
N SER A 23 6.39 4.62 9.32
CA SER A 23 5.26 4.31 10.19
C SER A 23 5.68 3.98 11.62
N MET A 24 6.86 3.38 11.81
CA MET A 24 7.35 2.98 13.14
C MET A 24 8.18 4.06 13.84
N PHE A 25 8.88 4.91 13.09
CA PHE A 25 9.92 5.82 13.62
C PHE A 25 9.77 7.28 13.17
N GLY A 26 8.79 7.61 12.33
CA GLY A 26 8.64 8.96 11.76
C GLY A 26 9.73 9.33 10.75
N THR A 27 10.55 8.37 10.32
CA THR A 27 11.60 8.55 9.31
C THR A 27 11.81 7.29 8.51
N VAL A 28 12.06 7.43 7.21
CA VAL A 28 12.44 6.32 6.34
C VAL A 28 13.82 5.75 6.68
N ARG A 29 14.68 6.52 7.38
CA ARG A 29 16.11 6.18 7.53
C ARG A 29 16.38 4.99 8.42
N THR A 30 15.66 4.83 9.52
CA THR A 30 15.98 3.79 10.53
C THR A 30 16.12 2.40 9.92
N LEU A 31 15.13 1.94 9.13
CA LEU A 31 15.19 0.61 8.50
C LEU A 31 15.80 0.61 7.10
N LEU A 32 16.03 1.78 6.51
CA LEU A 32 16.90 1.87 5.33
C LEU A 32 18.37 1.72 5.71
N ASP A 33 18.78 2.23 6.87
CA ASP A 33 20.15 2.19 7.37
C ASP A 33 20.44 0.91 8.20
N LYS A 34 19.41 0.33 8.83
CA LYS A 34 19.51 -0.89 9.65
C LYS A 34 18.40 -1.90 9.32
N PRO A 35 18.36 -2.46 8.10
CA PRO A 35 17.28 -3.35 7.66
C PRO A 35 17.21 -4.68 8.45
N GLU A 36 18.30 -5.12 9.07
CA GLU A 36 18.37 -6.31 9.93
C GLU A 36 17.42 -6.25 11.14
N LEU A 37 17.07 -5.05 11.62
CA LEU A 37 16.14 -4.89 12.74
C LEU A 37 14.77 -5.51 12.48
N VAL A 38 14.37 -5.65 11.21
CA VAL A 38 13.12 -6.32 10.80
C VAL A 38 13.17 -7.83 11.09
N ALA A 39 14.34 -8.45 11.12
CA ALA A 39 14.47 -9.87 11.48
C ALA A 39 14.52 -10.09 13.00
N ASP A 40 15.25 -9.23 13.71
CA ASP A 40 15.77 -9.54 15.06
C ASP A 40 14.97 -8.90 16.20
N THR A 41 13.96 -8.09 15.90
CA THR A 41 13.20 -7.34 16.91
C THR A 41 11.69 -7.55 16.77
N TRP A 42 10.90 -6.85 17.60
CA TRP A 42 9.43 -6.81 17.49
C TRP A 42 8.95 -6.36 16.09
N LEU A 43 9.81 -5.68 15.31
CA LEU A 43 9.56 -5.31 13.93
C LEU A 43 9.29 -6.51 13.00
N ASN A 44 9.70 -7.72 13.41
CA ASN A 44 9.44 -8.94 12.68
C ASN A 44 7.94 -9.16 12.46
N LEU A 45 7.16 -9.16 13.54
CA LEU A 45 5.70 -9.29 13.47
C LEU A 45 5.06 -7.98 12.98
N ALA A 46 5.56 -6.82 13.43
CA ALA A 46 5.00 -5.53 13.01
C ALA A 46 5.09 -5.32 11.50
N SER A 47 6.09 -5.88 10.82
CA SER A 47 6.19 -5.83 9.35
C SER A 47 4.99 -6.50 8.66
N ALA A 48 4.46 -7.58 9.23
CA ALA A 48 3.29 -8.27 8.71
C ALA A 48 1.99 -7.49 8.98
N ILE A 49 1.86 -6.91 10.18
CA ILE A 49 0.72 -6.05 10.52
C ILE A 49 0.72 -4.79 9.66
N PHE A 50 1.89 -4.17 9.45
CA PHE A 50 2.04 -3.02 8.55
C PHE A 50 1.58 -3.36 7.14
N PHE A 51 2.11 -4.44 6.54
CA PHE A 51 1.69 -4.83 5.19
C PHE A 51 0.20 -5.18 5.11
N PHE A 52 -0.34 -5.79 6.17
CA PHE A 52 -1.75 -6.16 6.25
C PHE A 52 -2.67 -4.93 6.21
N ALA A 53 -2.30 -3.84 6.90
CA ALA A 53 -3.11 -2.64 7.01
C ALA A 53 -2.78 -1.54 5.98
N TYR A 54 -1.57 -1.51 5.43
CA TYR A 54 -1.10 -0.43 4.58
C TYR A 54 -1.47 -0.66 3.10
N PRO A 55 -2.34 0.17 2.49
CA PRO A 55 -2.72 -0.02 1.09
C PRO A 55 -1.55 0.29 0.16
N GLN A 56 -1.42 -0.49 -0.92
CA GLN A 56 -0.45 -0.26 -1.99
C GLN A 56 -1.18 -0.23 -3.34
N PRO A 57 -1.80 0.91 -3.70
CA PRO A 57 -2.50 1.06 -4.96
C PRO A 57 -1.67 0.53 -6.15
N PRO A 58 -2.30 -0.19 -7.09
CA PRO A 58 -3.75 -0.36 -7.27
C PRO A 58 -4.42 -1.38 -6.31
N LYS A 59 -3.67 -1.97 -5.39
CA LYS A 59 -4.19 -2.96 -4.45
C LYS A 59 -4.81 -2.27 -3.23
N PRO A 60 -6.01 -2.69 -2.79
CA PRO A 60 -6.48 -2.33 -1.45
C PRO A 60 -5.56 -2.98 -0.40
N SER A 61 -5.67 -2.54 0.86
CA SER A 61 -5.04 -3.27 1.96
C SER A 61 -5.76 -4.61 2.20
N MET A 62 -5.05 -5.59 2.78
CA MET A 62 -5.68 -6.85 3.18
C MET A 62 -6.72 -6.63 4.28
N LEU A 63 -6.51 -5.65 5.17
CA LEU A 63 -7.47 -5.26 6.18
C LEU A 63 -8.82 -4.85 5.56
N GLN A 64 -8.79 -3.97 4.54
CA GLN A 64 -10.01 -3.51 3.86
C GLN A 64 -10.78 -4.65 3.17
N VAL A 65 -10.07 -5.69 2.72
CA VAL A 65 -10.70 -6.90 2.16
C VAL A 65 -11.44 -7.66 3.27
N ILE A 66 -10.77 -7.89 4.40
CA ILE A 66 -11.30 -8.73 5.49
C ILE A 66 -12.43 -8.03 6.26
N ASP A 67 -12.34 -6.72 6.48
CA ASP A 67 -13.36 -5.95 7.18
C ASP A 67 -14.53 -5.51 6.26
N GLY A 68 -14.42 -5.78 4.95
CA GLY A 68 -15.43 -5.49 3.95
C GLY A 68 -15.53 -4.00 3.56
N THR A 69 -14.60 -3.15 3.96
CA THR A 69 -14.59 -1.74 3.54
C THR A 69 -14.13 -1.56 2.09
N TRP A 70 -13.36 -2.50 1.54
CA TRP A 70 -13.13 -2.57 0.11
C TRP A 70 -14.35 -3.18 -0.60
N GLN A 71 -14.97 -2.38 -1.46
CA GLN A 71 -16.13 -2.77 -2.25
C GLN A 71 -15.72 -2.84 -3.73
N PRO A 72 -15.51 -4.04 -4.31
CA PRO A 72 -15.04 -4.17 -5.68
C PRO A 72 -16.04 -3.55 -6.66
N ASN A 73 -15.52 -2.75 -7.58
CA ASN A 73 -16.30 -2.19 -8.67
C ASN A 73 -16.51 -3.22 -9.80
N ASP A 74 -17.20 -2.84 -10.87
CA ASP A 74 -17.48 -3.77 -11.96
C ASP A 74 -16.21 -4.20 -12.72
N HIS A 75 -15.17 -3.36 -12.72
CA HIS A 75 -13.86 -3.69 -13.29
C HIS A 75 -13.13 -4.74 -12.46
N ASP A 76 -13.11 -4.59 -11.13
CA ASP A 76 -12.57 -5.58 -10.20
C ASP A 76 -13.28 -6.94 -10.40
N LYS A 77 -14.62 -6.94 -10.41
CA LYS A 77 -15.43 -8.15 -10.62
C LYS A 77 -15.17 -8.81 -11.98
N ALA A 78 -15.07 -8.03 -13.06
CA ALA A 78 -14.74 -8.53 -14.39
C ALA A 78 -13.33 -9.16 -14.46
N ASN A 79 -12.45 -8.74 -13.56
CA ASN A 79 -11.11 -9.30 -13.37
C ASN A 79 -11.07 -10.46 -12.37
N GLY A 80 -12.21 -10.89 -11.83
CA GLY A 80 -12.31 -11.96 -10.84
C GLY A 80 -11.85 -11.55 -9.43
N LEU A 81 -11.61 -10.26 -9.19
CA LEU A 81 -11.21 -9.70 -7.91
C LEU A 81 -12.46 -9.47 -7.05
N VAL A 82 -12.85 -10.49 -6.30
CA VAL A 82 -14.01 -10.48 -5.41
C VAL A 82 -13.57 -10.69 -3.95
N PRO A 83 -14.39 -10.32 -2.95
CA PRO A 83 -14.01 -10.47 -1.55
C PRO A 83 -13.81 -11.94 -1.19
N GLY A 84 -12.75 -12.22 -0.43
CA GLY A 84 -12.40 -13.55 0.05
C GLY A 84 -10.90 -13.74 0.25
N PHE A 85 -10.48 -14.84 0.86
CA PHE A 85 -9.07 -15.13 1.17
C PHE A 85 -8.18 -15.12 -0.08
N GLY A 86 -8.70 -15.56 -1.23
CA GLY A 86 -7.98 -15.60 -2.51
C GLY A 86 -7.44 -14.23 -2.93
N VAL A 87 -8.24 -13.18 -2.81
CA VAL A 87 -7.80 -11.82 -3.19
C VAL A 87 -6.69 -11.31 -2.27
N THR A 88 -6.62 -11.78 -1.02
CA THR A 88 -5.49 -11.47 -0.13
C THR A 88 -4.18 -12.11 -0.61
N THR A 89 -4.24 -13.31 -1.21
CA THR A 89 -3.10 -13.93 -1.88
C THR A 89 -2.67 -13.13 -3.11
N GLN A 90 -3.63 -12.64 -3.89
CA GLN A 90 -3.38 -11.73 -5.02
C GLN A 90 -2.66 -10.44 -4.58
N ILE A 91 -3.07 -9.85 -3.44
CA ILE A 91 -2.39 -8.69 -2.86
C ILE A 91 -0.93 -9.03 -2.51
N ILE A 92 -0.71 -10.15 -1.82
CA ILE A 92 0.60 -10.56 -1.31
C ILE A 92 1.60 -10.85 -2.44
N ASN A 93 1.24 -11.67 -3.43
CA ASN A 93 2.18 -12.16 -4.43
C ASN A 93 1.51 -12.57 -5.75
N GLY A 94 0.50 -11.79 -6.16
CA GLY A 94 -0.35 -12.09 -7.29
C GLY A 94 0.32 -12.36 -8.63
N GLY A 95 1.40 -11.62 -8.92
CA GLY A 95 2.15 -11.79 -10.17
C GLY A 95 2.89 -13.13 -10.29
N VAL A 96 2.99 -13.88 -9.18
CA VAL A 96 3.63 -15.21 -9.13
C VAL A 96 2.60 -16.29 -8.86
N GLU A 97 1.63 -16.03 -7.99
CA GLU A 97 0.76 -17.08 -7.44
C GLU A 97 -0.62 -17.19 -8.09
N CYS A 98 -1.05 -16.19 -8.86
CA CYS A 98 -2.43 -16.05 -9.30
C CYS A 98 -2.55 -15.81 -10.82
N GLY A 99 -3.78 -15.84 -11.34
CA GLY A 99 -4.09 -15.57 -12.76
C GLY A 99 -3.84 -16.72 -13.73
N GLY A 100 -3.19 -17.79 -13.27
CA GLY A 100 -3.15 -19.06 -14.01
C GLY A 100 -4.51 -19.78 -14.00
N PRO A 101 -4.72 -20.74 -14.93
CA PRO A 101 -5.97 -21.49 -15.04
C PRO A 101 -6.21 -22.46 -13.88
N THR A 102 -5.18 -22.72 -13.08
CA THR A 102 -5.21 -23.64 -11.94
C THR A 102 -4.51 -23.01 -10.75
N GLU A 103 -4.90 -23.44 -9.55
CA GLU A 103 -4.31 -22.97 -8.32
C GLU A 103 -2.95 -23.64 -8.10
N ILE A 104 -1.89 -22.85 -7.96
CA ILE A 104 -0.54 -23.40 -7.78
C ILE A 104 -0.29 -23.84 -6.34
N ALA A 105 0.74 -24.66 -6.13
CA ALA A 105 1.07 -25.25 -4.83
C ALA A 105 1.24 -24.20 -3.71
N GLN A 106 1.82 -23.04 -4.02
CA GLN A 106 2.04 -21.95 -3.08
C GLN A 106 0.73 -21.38 -2.54
N SER A 107 -0.23 -21.09 -3.44
CA SER A 107 -1.55 -20.59 -3.03
C SER A 107 -2.37 -21.67 -2.32
N GLN A 108 -2.30 -22.93 -2.77
CA GLN A 108 -2.90 -24.06 -2.05
C GLN A 108 -2.37 -24.19 -0.62
N ASN A 109 -1.07 -23.96 -0.41
CA ASN A 109 -0.47 -23.95 0.92
C ASN A 109 -1.01 -22.79 1.79
N ARG A 110 -1.24 -21.61 1.23
CA ARG A 110 -1.89 -20.50 1.94
C ARG A 110 -3.30 -20.86 2.38
N ILE A 111 -4.10 -21.44 1.47
CA ILE A 111 -5.47 -21.89 1.75
C ILE A 111 -5.48 -22.93 2.87
N LYS A 112 -4.52 -23.87 2.86
CA LYS A 112 -4.37 -24.87 3.92
C LYS A 112 -4.18 -24.22 5.29
N TYR A 113 -3.21 -23.32 5.45
CA TYR A 113 -2.97 -22.64 6.72
C TYR A 113 -4.16 -21.78 7.17
N TYR A 114 -4.83 -21.09 6.24
CA TYR A 114 -6.05 -20.34 6.55
C TYR A 114 -7.13 -21.23 7.17
N LYS A 115 -7.41 -22.38 6.56
CA LYS A 115 -8.40 -23.34 7.09
C LYS A 115 -7.96 -23.93 8.43
N GLU A 116 -6.69 -24.27 8.59
CA GLU A 116 -6.15 -24.80 9.85
C GLU A 116 -6.28 -23.77 10.98
N PHE A 117 -5.96 -22.50 10.73
CA PHE A 117 -6.11 -21.43 11.72
C PHE A 117 -7.57 -21.14 12.04
N ALA A 118 -8.45 -21.09 11.04
CA ALA A 118 -9.89 -20.92 11.27
C ALA A 118 -10.45 -22.05 12.16
N ASN A 119 -10.08 -23.31 11.88
CA ASN A 119 -10.47 -24.46 12.70
C ASN A 119 -9.88 -24.42 14.13
N TYR A 120 -8.62 -23.99 14.28
CA TYR A 120 -8.00 -23.83 15.59
C TYR A 120 -8.71 -22.75 16.42
N LEU A 121 -8.99 -21.60 15.81
CA LEU A 121 -9.65 -20.44 16.43
C LEU A 121 -11.17 -20.59 16.55
N LYS A 122 -11.75 -21.69 16.03
CA LYS A 122 -13.20 -21.93 15.99
C LYS A 122 -13.98 -20.84 15.25
N VAL A 123 -13.37 -20.28 14.21
CA VAL A 123 -14.00 -19.33 13.30
C VAL A 123 -14.53 -20.10 12.07
N PRO A 124 -15.82 -20.01 11.74
CA PRO A 124 -16.35 -20.67 10.56
C PRO A 124 -15.82 -20.04 9.28
N VAL A 125 -15.47 -20.87 8.30
CA VAL A 125 -15.19 -20.42 6.93
C VAL A 125 -16.48 -20.59 6.12
N PRO A 126 -17.10 -19.51 5.61
CA PRO A 126 -18.32 -19.61 4.81
C PRO A 126 -18.14 -20.51 3.58
N GLU A 127 -19.18 -21.23 3.19
CA GLU A 127 -19.13 -22.13 2.01
C GLU A 127 -18.89 -21.35 0.70
N ASN A 128 -19.32 -20.10 0.65
CA ASN A 128 -19.15 -19.20 -0.49
C ASN A 128 -17.86 -18.36 -0.41
N GLU A 129 -16.98 -18.61 0.56
CA GLU A 129 -15.68 -17.96 0.66
C GLU A 129 -14.81 -18.30 -0.56
N VAL A 130 -14.37 -17.28 -1.30
CA VAL A 130 -13.45 -17.48 -2.43
C VAL A 130 -12.03 -17.61 -1.90
N LEU A 131 -11.57 -18.86 -1.74
CA LEU A 131 -10.30 -19.18 -1.10
C LEU A 131 -9.07 -19.06 -2.03
N GLY A 132 -9.24 -19.44 -3.29
CA GLY A 132 -8.16 -19.47 -4.28
C GLY A 132 -8.07 -18.19 -5.11
N CYS A 133 -6.96 -18.03 -5.84
CA CYS A 133 -6.74 -16.91 -6.75
C CYS A 133 -6.46 -17.32 -8.20
N ALA A 134 -6.70 -18.59 -8.55
CA ALA A 134 -6.76 -19.02 -9.93
C ALA A 134 -7.75 -18.15 -10.73
N ASN A 135 -7.40 -17.85 -11.98
CA ASN A 135 -8.14 -16.99 -12.91
C ASN A 135 -8.31 -15.51 -12.48
N MET A 136 -7.89 -15.08 -11.28
CA MET A 136 -7.90 -13.67 -10.91
C MET A 136 -6.86 -12.90 -11.74
N LYS A 137 -7.29 -11.86 -12.47
CA LYS A 137 -6.34 -10.95 -13.12
C LYS A 137 -5.68 -10.04 -12.10
N GLN A 138 -4.56 -9.44 -12.49
CA GLN A 138 -3.83 -8.51 -11.65
C GLN A 138 -4.67 -7.25 -11.35
N PHE A 139 -4.43 -6.64 -10.18
CA PHE A 139 -4.96 -5.32 -9.88
C PHE A 139 -4.37 -4.28 -10.84
N ASP A 140 -5.19 -3.32 -11.25
CA ASP A 140 -4.80 -2.21 -12.13
C ASP A 140 -5.54 -0.91 -11.74
N GLU A 141 -5.24 0.18 -12.45
CA GLU A 141 -5.76 1.52 -12.15
C GLU A 141 -7.28 1.69 -12.29
N GLY A 142 -7.97 0.75 -12.95
CA GLY A 142 -9.43 0.74 -13.05
C GLY A 142 -10.13 0.19 -11.82
N GLY A 143 -9.40 -0.46 -10.90
CA GLY A 143 -9.95 -1.06 -9.70
C GLY A 143 -10.27 -0.05 -8.60
N SER A 144 -11.23 -0.40 -7.75
CA SER A 144 -11.62 0.43 -6.59
C SER A 144 -10.53 0.53 -5.51
N GLY A 145 -9.53 -0.37 -5.55
CA GLY A 145 -8.31 -0.31 -4.73
C GLY A 145 -7.25 0.69 -5.23
N ALA A 146 -7.44 1.30 -6.41
CA ALA A 146 -6.54 2.29 -7.00
C ALA A 146 -6.68 3.68 -6.35
N LEU A 147 -6.50 3.72 -5.03
CA LEU A 147 -6.63 4.93 -4.23
C LEU A 147 -5.53 5.94 -4.60
N LYS A 148 -5.90 7.20 -4.78
CA LYS A 148 -4.94 8.30 -5.00
C LYS A 148 -4.51 8.86 -3.64
N ILE A 149 -3.48 8.27 -3.04
CA ILE A 149 -3.06 8.51 -1.64
C ILE A 149 -1.67 9.10 -1.50
N TYR A 150 -1.06 9.50 -2.62
CA TYR A 150 0.25 10.15 -2.65
C TYR A 150 0.15 11.50 -3.33
N TRP A 151 0.96 12.47 -2.87
CA TRP A 151 1.09 13.77 -3.51
C TRP A 151 2.21 13.74 -4.54
N GLU A 152 1.97 14.34 -5.69
CA GLU A 152 2.94 14.53 -6.76
C GLU A 152 2.76 15.91 -7.41
N GLN A 153 3.78 16.39 -8.10
CA GLN A 153 3.75 17.62 -8.88
C GLN A 153 2.51 17.70 -9.79
N ASP A 154 1.83 18.84 -9.74
CA ASP A 154 0.85 19.21 -10.76
C ASP A 154 1.56 19.85 -11.97
N TRP A 155 1.37 19.23 -13.13
CA TRP A 155 1.95 19.66 -14.40
C TRP A 155 1.06 20.66 -15.15
N GLY A 156 -0.02 21.11 -14.52
CA GLY A 156 -0.91 22.14 -15.04
C GLY A 156 -0.21 23.49 -15.25
N TRP A 157 -0.91 24.35 -15.98
CA TRP A 157 -0.51 25.72 -16.23
C TRP A 157 -1.44 26.71 -15.50
N SER A 158 -0.90 27.79 -14.95
CA SER A 158 -1.68 28.86 -14.31
C SER A 158 -1.15 30.24 -14.70
N PRO A 159 -2.02 31.16 -15.18
CA PRO A 159 -1.64 32.53 -15.49
C PRO A 159 -1.28 33.35 -14.24
N ASP A 160 -1.69 32.90 -13.06
CA ASP A 160 -1.56 33.63 -11.80
C ASP A 160 -0.18 33.46 -11.15
N THR A 161 0.70 32.67 -11.76
CA THR A 161 2.05 32.40 -11.24
C THR A 161 3.12 32.93 -12.18
N PRO A 162 4.26 33.44 -11.65
CA PRO A 162 5.32 34.01 -12.48
C PRO A 162 5.94 33.01 -13.48
N SER A 163 5.94 31.72 -13.15
CA SER A 163 6.49 30.67 -14.01
C SER A 163 5.44 29.95 -14.86
N GLY A 164 4.17 30.33 -14.76
CA GLY A 164 3.07 29.65 -15.44
C GLY A 164 2.74 28.27 -14.88
N SER A 165 3.33 27.85 -13.75
CA SER A 165 3.08 26.53 -13.15
C SER A 165 2.07 26.64 -12.02
N THR A 166 1.23 25.63 -11.78
CA THR A 166 0.16 25.77 -10.76
C THR A 166 0.64 25.94 -9.32
N TYR A 167 1.92 25.68 -9.02
CA TYR A 167 2.48 25.68 -7.66
C TYR A 167 1.70 24.78 -6.69
N ALA A 168 1.16 23.68 -7.21
CA ALA A 168 0.32 22.75 -6.47
C ALA A 168 0.83 21.32 -6.61
N CYS A 169 0.49 20.48 -5.64
CA CYS A 169 0.57 19.04 -5.83
C CYS A 169 -0.84 18.46 -5.99
N GLN A 170 -0.93 17.31 -6.64
CA GLN A 170 -2.17 16.57 -6.87
C GLN A 170 -2.05 15.14 -6.35
N LEU A 171 -3.20 14.51 -6.10
CA LEU A 171 -3.25 13.12 -5.66
C LEU A 171 -2.98 12.15 -6.83
N VAL A 172 -2.08 11.20 -6.62
CA VAL A 172 -1.73 10.13 -7.57
C VAL A 172 -1.80 8.74 -6.93
N GLY A 173 -1.94 7.72 -7.79
CA GLY A 173 -2.08 6.31 -7.39
C GLY A 173 -0.77 5.53 -7.33
N TYR A 174 0.39 6.15 -7.54
CA TYR A 174 1.70 5.51 -7.38
C TYR A 174 2.44 6.10 -6.19
N GLN A 175 3.32 5.29 -5.59
CA GLN A 175 4.04 5.67 -4.39
C GLN A 175 5.02 6.82 -4.67
N THR A 176 4.90 7.89 -3.88
CA THR A 176 5.86 9.01 -3.83
C THR A 176 6.38 9.18 -2.40
N PRO A 177 7.39 10.03 -2.16
CA PRO A 177 7.81 10.38 -0.81
C PRO A 177 6.76 11.13 0.03
N PHE A 178 5.66 11.59 -0.57
CA PHE A 178 4.67 12.45 0.07
C PHE A 178 3.32 11.73 0.17
N SER A 179 2.87 11.42 1.38
CA SER A 179 1.62 10.70 1.61
C SER A 179 0.48 11.64 1.94
N ALA A 180 -0.72 11.36 1.40
CA ALA A 180 -1.95 12.05 1.78
C ALA A 180 -2.36 11.80 3.23
N PHE A 181 -1.83 10.76 3.87
CA PHE A 181 -2.12 10.42 5.27
C PHE A 181 -1.28 11.21 6.27
N LYS A 182 -0.33 12.03 5.82
CA LYS A 182 0.56 12.79 6.69
C LYS A 182 0.29 14.27 6.58
N ALA A 183 -0.01 14.89 7.72
CA ALA A 183 -0.09 16.33 7.81
C ALA A 183 1.24 16.96 7.37
N GLY A 184 1.15 18.00 6.54
CA GLY A 184 2.31 18.72 6.01
C GLY A 184 2.98 18.09 4.79
N ASP A 185 2.66 16.86 4.38
CA ASP A 185 3.30 16.25 3.20
C ASP A 185 2.89 16.95 1.89
N TYR A 186 1.69 17.52 1.82
CA TYR A 186 1.29 18.40 0.71
C TYR A 186 2.25 19.60 0.60
N THR A 187 2.46 20.31 1.72
CA THR A 187 3.37 21.46 1.81
C THR A 187 4.80 21.07 1.43
N LYS A 188 5.29 19.92 1.92
CA LYS A 188 6.61 19.38 1.58
C LYS A 188 6.72 19.04 0.09
N CYS A 189 5.66 18.50 -0.53
CA CYS A 189 5.58 18.25 -1.96
C CYS A 189 5.72 19.54 -2.76
N VAL A 190 4.91 20.56 -2.44
CA VAL A 190 4.95 21.87 -3.13
C VAL A 190 6.33 22.53 -2.97
N GLN A 191 6.90 22.53 -1.77
CA GLN A 191 8.25 23.06 -1.52
C GLN A 191 9.32 22.32 -2.32
N LYS A 192 9.21 20.98 -2.43
CA LYS A 192 10.16 20.15 -3.17
C LYS A 192 10.21 20.50 -4.65
N PHE A 193 9.05 20.66 -5.29
CA PHE A 193 8.97 20.84 -6.75
C PHE A 193 9.09 22.28 -7.19
N TYR A 194 8.50 23.23 -6.46
CA TYR A 194 8.44 24.63 -6.90
C TYR A 194 9.43 25.56 -6.16
N LYS A 195 10.10 25.08 -5.11
CA LYS A 195 11.08 25.86 -4.32
C LYS A 195 10.52 27.18 -3.79
N VAL A 196 9.24 27.17 -3.41
CA VAL A 196 8.50 28.33 -2.91
C VAL A 196 8.51 28.41 -1.37
N ASN A 197 8.34 29.61 -0.84
CA ASN A 197 8.00 29.80 0.58
C ASN A 197 6.48 29.75 0.74
N ILE A 198 6.02 28.87 1.63
CA ILE A 198 4.59 28.74 1.93
C ILE A 198 4.27 29.62 3.14
N VAL A 199 3.21 30.42 3.03
CA VAL A 199 2.72 31.34 4.05
C VAL A 199 1.27 31.01 4.39
N ASN A 200 0.88 31.26 5.64
CA ASN A 200 -0.52 31.26 6.09
C ASN A 200 -1.28 32.45 5.48
N ASP A 201 -2.61 32.42 5.57
CA ASP A 201 -3.48 33.51 5.11
C ASP A 201 -3.18 34.86 5.80
N ASP A 202 -2.62 34.83 7.02
CA ASP A 202 -2.18 36.00 7.77
C ASP A 202 -0.77 36.51 7.35
N GLY A 203 -0.16 35.89 6.34
CA GLY A 203 1.16 36.23 5.81
C GLY A 203 2.33 35.69 6.64
N THR A 204 2.09 34.98 7.73
CA THR A 204 3.16 34.32 8.50
C THR A 204 3.69 33.11 7.76
N ARG A 205 4.99 32.82 7.91
CA ARG A 205 5.59 31.65 7.26
C ARG A 205 5.02 30.38 7.88
N LEU A 206 4.59 29.44 7.03
CA LEU A 206 4.23 28.10 7.48
C LEU A 206 5.50 27.45 8.05
N MET A 207 5.58 27.33 9.37
CA MET A 207 6.69 26.63 10.03
C MET A 207 6.58 25.15 9.66
N ALA A 208 7.67 24.58 9.13
CA ALA A 208 7.72 23.15 8.84
C ALA A 208 7.56 22.37 10.16
N ALA A 209 6.50 21.57 10.26
CA ALA A 209 6.33 20.58 11.31
C ALA A 209 7.21 19.34 11.05
#